data_AF-A0ABC8YQ02-F1
#
_entry.id   AF-A0ABC8YQ02-F1
#
_cell.length_a   1.000
_cell.length_b   1.000
_cell.length_c   1.000
_cell.angle_alpha   90.00
_cell.angle_beta   90.00
_cell.angle_gamma   90.00
#
_symmetry.space_group_name_H-M   'P 1'
#
loop_
_entity.id
_entity.type
_entity.pdbx_description
1 polymer ?
#
loop_
_entity_poly.entity_id
_entity_poly.type
_entity_poly.pdbx_seq_one_letter_code
_entity_poly.pdbx_strand_id
1 'polypeptide(L)'
;MGGSKLKLLALPILLLLPFLFLFAGPPRVLRGFLEAPLRAPVLPGDLLPLLPWPVAQPLLRRLALRGPADLLPSFVGVARAPVDGDAGRTAEWKGACFYENRAWVEFRNGTNGGLGGGVVHVETTKAHSWTCIDLYVFATPYRVTWDYYFLGREHTLEFKEWESEAEYEYVKRNGVSIFLMPSGTIGTLRALWDVFPLFTNTVWGENANLNFLKKHMGATFEERPKPWVSELNPDDIHSGDFLVLSKIRGRWGGFETLEKWVTGAYAGHTAVFLRDSDGKLWVGESGNENEKGEDVIAILPWEEWWEFEVTKDDSNPQIALLPLHPDLRSKFNETAAWNYAKSMEGKPYGYHNMIFSWIDTISDNYPPPLDAHVVASVMTVWTKLQPEYASNLWKEALNKRLGTKGLDLPEIIVESEKRGITFDKLLTVPEKDNWVYEDGQSASCVTFVLMMYKEAGLFGPITNSVEVTEFTIKDAYTLNFFENNSTRLPKWCNKDDTVKLPFCQIKGRYRMELPGYNTMEPYAHMNERCPSLPPDYKRTKGC
;
A
#
# COMPACT_ATOMS: atom_id res chain seq x y z
N MET A 1 5.60 -5.24 33.24
CA MET A 1 4.72 -5.15 34.44
C MET A 1 5.23 -3.96 35.27
N GLY A 2 4.47 -3.01 35.77
CA GLY A 2 3.09 -2.58 35.57
C GLY A 2 3.01 -1.06 35.80
N GLY A 3 2.10 -0.37 35.11
CA GLY A 3 1.97 1.10 35.21
C GLY A 3 0.84 1.69 34.36
N SER A 4 0.38 0.97 33.34
CA SER A 4 -0.64 1.48 32.41
C SER A 4 -2.11 1.26 32.85
N LYS A 5 -2.38 0.39 33.83
CA LYS A 5 -3.76 0.07 34.24
C LYS A 5 -4.46 1.14 35.08
N LEU A 6 -3.72 2.13 35.62
CA LEU A 6 -4.30 3.13 36.55
C LEU A 6 -4.99 4.31 35.85
N LYS A 7 -4.76 4.53 34.54
CA LYS A 7 -5.37 5.64 33.80
C LYS A 7 -6.81 5.35 33.30
N LEU A 8 -7.24 4.09 33.27
CA LEU A 8 -8.55 3.70 32.73
C LEU A 8 -9.69 3.75 33.77
N LEU A 9 -9.38 3.77 35.07
CA LEU A 9 -10.37 3.83 36.16
C LEU A 9 -10.72 5.26 36.60
N ALA A 10 -9.95 6.27 36.18
CA ALA A 10 -10.21 7.67 36.52
C ALA A 10 -11.30 8.33 35.64
N LEU A 11 -11.62 7.74 34.48
CA LEU A 11 -12.54 8.30 33.49
C LEU A 11 -14.01 8.44 33.98
N PRO A 12 -14.61 7.47 34.70
CA PRO A 12 -15.99 7.61 35.17
C PRO A 12 -16.13 8.63 36.32
N ILE A 13 -15.08 8.81 37.11
CA ILE A 13 -15.08 9.66 38.31
C ILE A 13 -14.91 11.14 37.92
N LEU A 14 -14.12 11.43 36.88
CA LEU A 14 -13.95 12.80 36.38
C LEU A 14 -15.21 13.35 35.68
N LEU A 15 -16.08 12.49 35.14
CA LEU A 15 -17.35 12.85 34.49
C LEU A 15 -18.50 13.13 35.48
N LEU A 16 -18.40 12.70 36.75
CA LEU A 16 -19.42 12.92 37.77
C LEU A 16 -19.26 14.25 38.53
N LEU A 17 -18.04 14.79 38.60
CA LEU A 17 -17.73 16.05 39.29
C LEU A 17 -18.42 17.30 38.70
N PRO A 18 -18.53 17.48 37.37
CA PRO A 18 -19.26 18.62 36.79
C PRO A 18 -20.77 18.56 37.07
N PHE A 19 -21.33 17.35 37.13
CA PHE A 19 -22.75 17.12 37.44
C PHE A 19 -23.10 17.52 38.88
N LEU A 20 -22.20 17.34 39.85
CA LEU A 20 -22.41 17.79 41.24
C LEU A 20 -22.34 19.31 41.40
N PHE A 21 -21.50 20.01 40.64
CA PHE A 21 -21.38 21.47 40.70
C PHE A 21 -22.58 22.20 40.08
N LEU A 22 -23.27 21.59 39.12
CA LEU A 22 -24.48 22.13 38.48
C LEU A 22 -25.71 22.17 39.41
N PHE A 23 -25.75 21.36 40.48
CA PHE A 23 -26.89 21.28 41.39
C PHE A 23 -26.68 21.97 42.76
N ALA A 24 -25.46 22.44 43.09
CA ALA A 24 -25.14 22.95 44.43
C ALA A 24 -24.56 24.38 44.47
N GLY A 25 -24.42 25.08 43.33
CA GLY A 25 -23.81 26.41 43.26
C GLY A 25 -24.78 27.58 43.53
N PRO A 26 -24.35 28.66 44.20
CA PRO A 26 -25.20 29.82 44.47
C PRO A 26 -25.59 30.57 43.17
N PRO A 27 -26.81 31.15 43.11
CA PRO A 27 -27.44 31.65 41.88
C PRO A 27 -26.72 32.81 41.17
N ARG A 28 -25.67 33.39 41.79
CA ARG A 28 -24.81 34.41 41.16
C ARG A 28 -23.77 33.82 40.21
N VAL A 29 -23.38 32.55 40.36
CA VAL A 29 -22.43 31.89 39.44
C VAL A 29 -23.13 31.48 38.13
N LEU A 30 -24.42 31.12 38.19
CA LEU A 30 -25.21 30.77 36.99
C LEU A 30 -25.39 31.93 35.99
N ARG A 31 -25.30 33.19 36.43
CA ARG A 31 -25.55 34.35 35.56
C ARG A 31 -24.37 34.68 34.65
N GLY A 32 -23.13 34.28 35.02
CA GLY A 32 -21.93 34.43 34.18
C GLY A 32 -21.78 33.34 33.11
N PHE A 33 -22.49 32.22 33.24
CA PHE A 33 -22.51 31.13 32.25
C PHE A 33 -23.54 31.35 31.11
N LEU A 34 -24.42 32.35 31.23
CA LEU A 34 -25.50 32.60 30.27
C LEU A 34 -25.12 33.58 29.13
N GLU A 35 -23.90 34.12 29.11
CA GLU A 35 -23.39 34.98 28.02
C GLU A 35 -22.34 34.32 27.11
N ALA A 36 -21.98 33.06 27.35
CA ALA A 36 -21.27 32.25 26.35
C ALA A 36 -22.29 31.61 25.41
N PRO A 37 -22.05 31.52 24.08
CA PRO A 37 -22.95 30.80 23.19
C PRO A 37 -23.08 29.37 23.72
N LEU A 38 -24.31 28.99 24.09
CA LEU A 38 -24.65 27.67 24.64
C LEU A 38 -24.14 26.57 23.69
N ARG A 39 -22.93 26.07 23.94
CA ARG A 39 -22.41 24.85 23.32
C ARG A 39 -22.93 23.68 24.14
N ALA A 40 -23.52 22.69 23.47
CA ALA A 40 -24.00 21.49 24.14
C ALA A 40 -22.81 20.77 24.83
N PRO A 41 -22.95 20.35 26.10
CA PRO A 41 -21.86 19.70 26.83
C PRO A 41 -21.45 18.36 26.20
N VAL A 42 -22.38 17.65 25.56
CA VAL A 42 -22.15 16.44 24.76
C VAL A 42 -23.21 16.39 23.66
N LEU A 43 -22.82 16.19 22.41
CA LEU A 43 -23.77 15.84 21.33
C LEU A 43 -23.74 14.32 21.09
N PRO A 44 -24.89 13.68 20.79
CA PRO A 44 -24.90 12.25 20.46
C PRO A 44 -23.95 11.86 19.32
N GLY A 45 -23.72 12.78 18.37
CA GLY A 45 -22.75 12.61 17.29
C GLY A 45 -21.28 12.58 17.74
N ASP A 46 -20.95 13.23 18.86
CA ASP A 46 -19.57 13.29 19.39
C ASP A 46 -19.10 11.95 19.98
N LEU A 47 -20.03 11.05 20.28
CA LEU A 47 -19.74 9.71 20.81
C LEU A 47 -19.53 8.67 19.70
N LEU A 48 -19.92 8.98 18.45
CA LEU A 48 -19.77 8.07 17.30
C LEU A 48 -18.32 7.59 17.07
N PRO A 49 -17.28 8.44 17.20
CA PRO A 49 -15.88 8.01 17.09
C PRO A 49 -15.43 6.95 18.09
N LEU A 50 -16.09 6.88 19.25
CA LEU A 50 -15.74 5.99 20.36
C LEU A 50 -16.43 4.63 20.27
N LEU A 51 -17.38 4.46 19.34
CA LEU A 51 -18.14 3.22 19.15
C LEU A 51 -17.40 2.26 18.20
N PRO A 52 -17.51 0.93 18.40
CA PRO A 52 -17.03 -0.06 17.44
C PRO A 52 -17.66 0.14 16.05
N TRP A 53 -16.88 -0.05 14.97
CA TRP A 53 -17.32 0.19 13.59
C TRP A 53 -18.69 -0.42 13.22
N PRO A 54 -19.02 -1.68 13.58
CA PRO A 54 -20.32 -2.27 13.27
C PRO A 54 -21.51 -1.56 13.93
N VAL A 55 -21.27 -0.83 15.03
CA VAL A 55 -22.26 -0.06 15.78
C VAL A 55 -22.30 1.40 15.33
N ALA A 56 -21.15 1.96 14.96
CA ALA A 56 -21.02 3.33 14.47
C ALA A 56 -21.57 3.51 13.05
N GLN A 57 -21.33 2.54 12.16
CA GLN A 57 -21.67 2.62 10.73
C GLN A 57 -23.17 2.88 10.45
N PRO A 58 -24.15 2.21 11.11
CA PRO A 58 -25.57 2.47 10.89
C PRO A 58 -26.02 3.83 11.44
N LEU A 59 -25.38 4.31 12.50
CA LEU A 59 -25.71 5.60 13.14
C LEU A 59 -25.12 6.77 12.35
N LEU A 60 -23.90 6.63 11.82
CA LEU A 60 -23.26 7.60 10.93
C LEU A 60 -24.10 7.87 9.66
N ARG A 61 -24.62 6.80 9.04
CA ARG A 61 -25.54 6.90 7.88
C ARG A 61 -26.85 7.63 8.19
N ARG A 62 -27.30 7.64 9.45
CA ARG A 62 -28.58 8.26 9.87
C ARG A 62 -28.42 9.70 10.36
N LEU A 63 -27.27 10.05 10.94
CA LEU A 63 -27.10 11.30 11.69
C LEU A 63 -26.31 12.39 10.95
N ALA A 64 -25.45 12.06 9.99
CA ALA A 64 -24.51 13.06 9.45
C ALA A 64 -24.10 12.91 7.98
N LEU A 65 -24.24 11.73 7.35
CA LEU A 65 -23.69 11.50 6.00
C LEU A 65 -24.72 11.85 4.91
N ARG A 66 -24.33 12.70 3.95
CA ARG A 66 -25.11 12.98 2.72
C ARG A 66 -24.67 12.07 1.57
N GLY A 67 -23.51 11.41 1.66
CA GLY A 67 -23.04 10.37 0.74
C GLY A 67 -21.77 9.63 1.21
N PRO A 68 -21.31 8.60 0.48
CA PRO A 68 -20.11 7.82 0.83
C PRO A 68 -18.79 8.61 0.79
N ALA A 69 -18.75 9.73 0.06
CA ALA A 69 -17.59 10.63 -0.01
C ALA A 69 -17.27 11.32 1.34
N ASP A 70 -18.24 11.39 2.25
CA ASP A 70 -18.08 12.01 3.58
C ASP A 70 -17.25 11.13 4.55
N LEU A 71 -16.85 9.92 4.13
CA LEU A 71 -15.96 9.01 4.88
C LEU A 71 -14.48 9.15 4.51
N LEU A 72 -14.14 9.96 3.50
CA LEU A 72 -12.77 10.16 3.04
C LEU A 72 -12.04 11.23 3.87
N PRO A 73 -10.70 11.09 4.10
CA PRO A 73 -9.86 12.16 4.62
C PRO A 73 -9.99 13.39 3.73
N SER A 74 -10.34 14.51 4.34
CA SER A 74 -10.40 15.80 3.67
C SER A 74 -9.02 16.44 3.73
N PHE A 75 -8.42 16.77 2.60
CA PHE A 75 -7.23 17.61 2.58
C PHE A 75 -7.59 19.02 3.06
N VAL A 76 -6.97 19.48 4.15
CA VAL A 76 -7.34 20.76 4.78
C VAL A 76 -6.30 21.85 4.60
N GLY A 77 -5.05 21.50 4.29
CA GLY A 77 -4.02 22.49 4.01
C GLY A 77 -2.60 21.95 4.11
N VAL A 78 -1.63 22.86 4.05
CA VAL A 78 -0.20 22.52 4.12
C VAL A 78 0.50 23.41 5.14
N ALA A 79 1.07 22.81 6.18
CA ALA A 79 1.92 23.52 7.14
C ALA A 79 3.25 23.89 6.48
N ARG A 80 3.50 25.20 6.35
CA ARG A 80 4.73 25.76 5.79
C ARG A 80 5.51 26.56 6.82
N ALA A 81 6.80 26.73 6.56
CA ALA A 81 7.63 27.62 7.37
C ALA A 81 7.16 29.06 7.24
N PRO A 82 6.99 29.79 8.36
CA PRO A 82 6.76 31.23 8.31
C PRO A 82 7.92 31.90 7.56
N VAL A 83 7.61 32.78 6.60
CA VAL A 83 8.60 33.63 5.94
C VAL A 83 8.57 34.99 6.63
N ASP A 84 9.73 35.54 6.97
CA ASP A 84 9.85 36.81 7.68
C ASP A 84 8.98 37.91 7.02
N GLY A 85 8.01 38.42 7.79
CA GLY A 85 7.18 39.56 7.41
C GLY A 85 5.85 39.24 6.71
N ASP A 86 5.51 37.97 6.45
CA ASP A 86 4.23 37.59 5.85
C ASP A 86 3.43 36.65 6.76
N ALA A 87 2.34 37.15 7.34
CA ALA A 87 1.36 36.35 8.08
C ALA A 87 0.56 35.40 7.16
N GLY A 88 0.84 35.39 5.85
CA GLY A 88 -0.03 34.84 4.80
C GLY A 88 0.20 33.39 4.36
N ARG A 89 0.95 32.54 5.08
CA ARG A 89 1.15 31.12 4.68
C ARG A 89 0.90 30.07 5.76
N THR A 90 0.18 30.42 6.81
CA THR A 90 -0.41 29.44 7.72
C THR A 90 -1.55 28.70 7.01
N ALA A 91 -1.57 27.38 7.09
CA ALA A 91 -2.73 26.62 6.61
C ALA A 91 -3.91 26.91 7.53
N GLU A 92 -5.03 27.38 6.99
CA GLU A 92 -6.24 27.65 7.76
C GLU A 92 -7.41 26.83 7.22
N TRP A 93 -8.19 26.23 8.12
CA TRP A 93 -9.34 25.42 7.73
C TRP A 93 -10.41 25.35 8.80
N LYS A 94 -11.60 24.91 8.37
CA LYS A 94 -12.71 24.55 9.24
C LYS A 94 -12.70 23.03 9.47
N GLY A 95 -12.51 22.62 10.72
CA GLY A 95 -12.55 21.23 11.17
C GLY A 95 -13.97 20.73 11.46
N ALA A 96 -14.08 19.45 11.80
CA ALA A 96 -15.36 18.85 12.17
C ALA A 96 -15.73 19.21 13.61
N CYS A 97 -14.76 19.23 14.53
CA CYS A 97 -14.89 19.67 15.91
C CYS A 97 -14.54 21.15 16.08
N PHE A 98 -13.43 21.61 15.51
CA PHE A 98 -12.95 22.99 15.66
C PHE A 98 -13.18 23.79 14.41
N TYR A 99 -13.91 24.91 14.50
CA TYR A 99 -14.26 25.67 13.29
C TYR A 99 -13.19 26.64 12.81
N GLU A 100 -12.19 26.93 13.62
CA GLU A 100 -11.09 27.81 13.26
C GLU A 100 -9.76 27.17 13.66
N ASN A 101 -9.06 26.64 12.67
CA ASN A 101 -7.78 25.97 12.84
C ASN A 101 -6.71 26.63 11.99
N ARG A 102 -5.48 26.66 12.51
CA ARG A 102 -4.30 27.10 11.77
C ARG A 102 -3.10 26.20 12.02
N ALA A 103 -2.22 26.06 11.04
CA ALA A 103 -0.99 25.29 11.19
C ALA A 103 0.21 25.85 10.41
N TRP A 104 1.41 25.68 10.98
CA TRP A 104 2.70 26.03 10.38
C TRP A 104 3.77 25.03 10.81
N VAL A 105 4.91 25.01 10.11
CA VAL A 105 6.06 24.16 10.49
C VAL A 105 7.26 25.02 10.86
N GLU A 106 7.97 24.64 11.90
CA GLU A 106 9.22 25.25 12.32
C GLU A 106 10.36 24.26 12.15
N PHE A 107 11.41 24.62 11.42
CA PHE A 107 12.56 23.74 11.22
C PHE A 107 13.50 23.81 12.43
N ARG A 108 14.04 22.65 12.83
CA ARG A 108 15.09 22.54 13.86
C ARG A 108 16.39 22.11 13.21
N ASN A 109 17.48 22.84 13.47
CA ASN A 109 18.81 22.47 12.98
C ASN A 109 19.29 21.17 13.61
N GLY A 110 19.98 20.34 12.84
CA GLY A 110 20.61 19.13 13.34
C GLY A 110 21.86 19.41 14.16
N THR A 111 22.15 18.53 15.12
CA THR A 111 23.43 18.51 15.84
C THR A 111 24.40 17.56 15.14
N ASN A 112 25.69 17.90 15.09
CA ASN A 112 26.77 17.06 14.55
C ASN A 112 26.61 16.62 13.08
N GLY A 113 26.08 17.49 12.21
CA GLY A 113 25.96 17.22 10.77
C GLY A 113 24.75 16.37 10.36
N GLY A 114 23.84 16.04 11.28
CA GLY A 114 22.52 15.49 10.95
C GLY A 114 21.61 16.51 10.29
N LEU A 115 20.57 16.04 9.58
CA LEU A 115 19.65 16.86 8.78
C LEU A 115 18.74 17.76 9.64
N GLY A 116 18.70 17.52 10.95
CA GLY A 116 17.74 18.19 11.83
C GLY A 116 16.32 17.69 11.63
N GLY A 117 15.37 18.37 12.26
CA GLY A 117 13.98 17.96 12.30
C GLY A 117 13.03 19.14 12.11
N GLY A 118 11.79 19.01 12.58
CA GLY A 118 10.82 20.09 12.53
C GLY A 118 9.66 19.90 13.50
N VAL A 119 8.97 20.99 13.81
CA VAL A 119 7.78 21.01 14.66
C VAL A 119 6.63 21.55 13.85
N VAL A 120 5.58 20.75 13.66
CA VAL A 120 4.32 21.26 13.13
C VAL A 120 3.51 21.77 14.31
N HIS A 121 3.19 23.05 14.28
CA HIS A 121 2.31 23.70 15.22
C HIS A 121 0.91 23.70 14.65
N VAL A 122 -0.07 23.31 15.45
CA VAL A 122 -1.49 23.28 15.08
C VAL A 122 -2.30 23.94 16.18
N GLU A 123 -2.90 25.07 15.86
CA GLU A 123 -3.79 25.77 16.75
C GLU A 123 -5.24 25.53 16.36
N THR A 124 -6.01 25.08 17.33
CA THR A 124 -7.42 24.71 17.17
C THR A 124 -8.27 25.59 18.05
N THR A 125 -9.31 26.21 17.50
CA THR A 125 -10.21 27.09 18.26
C THR A 125 -11.67 26.90 17.84
N LYS A 126 -12.59 27.44 18.64
CA LYS A 126 -14.05 27.37 18.42
C LYS A 126 -14.60 25.95 18.26
N ALA A 127 -14.31 25.07 19.23
CA ALA A 127 -14.89 23.72 19.32
C ALA A 127 -16.43 23.75 19.32
N HIS A 128 -17.13 22.89 18.57
CA HIS A 128 -18.60 22.88 18.55
C HIS A 128 -19.23 22.31 19.83
N SER A 129 -18.51 21.46 20.57
CA SER A 129 -18.93 20.85 21.84
C SER A 129 -17.71 20.55 22.70
N TRP A 130 -17.93 20.10 23.94
CA TRP A 130 -16.83 19.78 24.87
C TRP A 130 -16.24 18.39 24.66
N THR A 131 -16.93 17.54 23.91
CA THR A 131 -16.54 16.14 23.69
C THR A 131 -16.18 15.82 22.25
N CYS A 132 -16.26 16.80 21.34
CA CYS A 132 -15.88 16.58 19.95
C CYS A 132 -14.37 16.34 19.83
N ILE A 133 -14.00 15.63 18.76
CA ILE A 133 -12.62 15.26 18.45
C ILE A 133 -12.38 15.45 16.96
N ASP A 134 -11.29 16.12 16.62
CA ASP A 134 -10.74 16.09 15.27
C ASP A 134 -9.50 15.20 15.25
N LEU A 135 -9.38 14.42 14.18
CA LEU A 135 -8.21 13.60 13.90
C LEU A 135 -7.53 14.13 12.64
N TYR A 136 -6.24 14.43 12.75
CA TYR A 136 -5.44 14.92 11.63
C TYR A 136 -4.35 13.94 11.24
N VAL A 137 -4.17 13.74 9.94
CA VAL A 137 -3.03 13.04 9.34
C VAL A 137 -2.09 14.10 8.76
N PHE A 138 -0.81 14.01 9.10
CA PHE A 138 0.26 14.87 8.62
C PHE A 138 1.19 14.05 7.75
N ALA A 139 1.44 14.47 6.53
CA ALA A 139 2.15 13.64 5.57
C ALA A 139 3.11 14.42 4.66
N THR A 140 4.18 13.72 4.31
CA THR A 140 5.15 14.01 3.24
C THR A 140 5.18 12.79 2.30
N PRO A 141 5.84 12.86 1.14
CA PRO A 141 6.06 11.70 0.28
C PRO A 141 6.88 10.58 0.94
N TYR A 142 7.58 10.92 2.02
CA TYR A 142 8.52 10.04 2.70
C TYR A 142 7.90 9.46 3.97
N ARG A 143 7.06 10.22 4.68
CA ARG A 143 6.45 9.79 5.94
C ARG A 143 5.00 10.24 6.12
N VAL A 144 4.26 9.46 6.89
CA VAL A 144 2.90 9.78 7.35
C VAL A 144 2.83 9.64 8.87
N THR A 145 2.24 10.61 9.55
CA THR A 145 1.98 10.62 11.00
C THR A 145 0.61 11.23 11.27
N TRP A 146 0.13 11.23 12.52
CA TRP A 146 -1.19 11.74 12.88
C TRP A 146 -1.26 12.22 14.32
N ASP A 147 -2.24 13.06 14.63
CA ASP A 147 -2.55 13.49 15.99
C ASP A 147 -4.04 13.81 16.16
N TYR A 148 -4.53 13.77 17.40
CA TYR A 148 -5.93 14.05 17.74
C TYR A 148 -6.05 15.25 18.67
N TYR A 149 -7.04 16.09 18.39
CA TYR A 149 -7.30 17.29 19.17
C TYR A 149 -8.70 17.21 19.77
N PHE A 150 -8.77 17.35 21.08
CA PHE A 150 -9.99 17.35 21.90
C PHE A 150 -10.14 18.66 22.71
N LEU A 151 -9.11 19.52 22.68
CA LEU A 151 -9.11 20.82 23.33
C LEU A 151 -8.71 21.89 22.33
N GLY A 152 -9.42 23.02 22.38
CA GLY A 152 -9.06 24.20 21.59
C GLY A 152 -7.86 24.88 22.22
N ARG A 153 -6.68 24.63 21.67
CA ARG A 153 -5.40 25.21 22.05
C ARG A 153 -4.39 25.04 20.92
N GLU A 154 -3.19 25.55 21.14
CA GLU A 154 -2.00 25.20 20.36
C GLU A 154 -1.49 23.81 20.75
N HIS A 155 -1.21 22.99 19.74
CA HIS A 155 -0.65 21.66 19.83
C HIS A 155 0.60 21.58 18.96
N THR A 156 1.49 20.65 19.28
CA THR A 156 2.76 20.48 18.57
C THR A 156 2.99 19.03 18.21
N LEU A 157 3.46 18.81 16.99
CA LEU A 157 3.85 17.51 16.45
C LEU A 157 5.33 17.56 16.05
N GLU A 158 6.16 16.73 16.66
CA GLU A 158 7.61 16.76 16.47
C GLU A 158 8.11 15.69 15.49
N PHE A 159 8.84 16.14 14.48
CA PHE A 159 9.74 15.31 13.66
C PHE A 159 11.16 15.45 14.23
N LYS A 160 11.66 14.39 14.89
CA LYS A 160 12.99 14.42 15.55
C LYS A 160 14.12 14.61 14.54
N GLU A 161 14.06 13.88 13.43
CA GLU A 161 15.00 13.99 12.33
C GLU A 161 14.27 13.70 11.00
N TRP A 162 14.65 14.38 9.93
CA TRP A 162 14.21 14.07 8.57
C TRP A 162 14.86 12.77 8.07
N GLU A 163 14.14 11.98 7.29
CA GLU A 163 14.54 10.62 6.89
C GLU A 163 15.65 10.65 5.84
N SER A 164 15.63 11.67 4.99
CA SER A 164 16.61 11.89 3.94
C SER A 164 16.72 13.38 3.58
N GLU A 165 17.80 13.74 2.90
CA GLU A 165 17.97 15.09 2.33
C GLU A 165 16.81 15.45 1.39
N ALA A 166 16.30 14.46 0.65
CA ALA A 166 15.18 14.64 -0.27
C ALA A 166 13.88 15.00 0.46
N GLU A 167 13.62 14.39 1.63
CA GLU A 167 12.51 14.79 2.48
C GLU A 167 12.67 16.22 3.01
N TYR A 168 13.85 16.55 3.51
CA TYR A 168 14.14 17.88 4.05
C TYR A 168 13.90 18.97 2.99
N GLU A 169 14.42 18.79 1.78
CA GLU A 169 14.21 19.69 0.65
C GLU A 169 12.75 19.73 0.19
N TYR A 170 12.04 18.60 0.22
CA TYR A 170 10.61 18.57 -0.08
C TYR A 170 9.82 19.41 0.93
N VAL A 171 10.03 19.24 2.24
CA VAL A 171 9.27 19.95 3.27
C VAL A 171 9.55 21.45 3.22
N LYS A 172 10.78 21.87 2.88
CA LYS A 172 11.09 23.28 2.65
C LYS A 172 10.27 23.89 1.52
N ARG A 173 10.16 23.18 0.40
CA ARG A 173 9.50 23.69 -0.82
C ARG A 173 7.99 23.58 -0.75
N ASN A 174 7.51 22.44 -0.29
CA ASN A 174 6.11 22.05 -0.38
C ASN A 174 5.39 22.23 0.95
N GLY A 175 6.05 21.92 2.07
CA GLY A 175 5.49 21.87 3.42
C GLY A 175 4.97 20.48 3.81
N VAL A 176 4.33 20.37 4.98
CA VAL A 176 3.70 19.13 5.47
C VAL A 176 2.21 19.17 5.19
N SER A 177 1.69 18.22 4.41
CA SER A 177 0.28 18.15 4.07
C SER A 177 -0.55 17.69 5.26
N ILE A 178 -1.71 18.31 5.47
CA ILE A 178 -2.61 18.04 6.59
C ILE A 178 -3.95 17.55 6.04
N PHE A 179 -4.45 16.44 6.59
CA PHE A 179 -5.74 15.87 6.25
C PHE A 179 -6.58 15.71 7.51
N LEU A 180 -7.85 16.11 7.46
CA LEU A 180 -8.84 15.87 8.50
C LEU A 180 -9.56 14.56 8.23
N MET A 181 -9.57 13.67 9.21
CA MET A 181 -10.30 12.42 9.15
C MET A 181 -11.74 12.60 9.68
N PRO A 182 -12.76 12.00 9.05
CA PRO A 182 -14.13 12.07 9.54
C PRO A 182 -14.30 11.31 10.87
N SER A 183 -15.24 11.78 11.68
CA SER A 183 -15.63 11.21 12.98
C SER A 183 -16.05 9.74 12.84
N GLY A 184 -15.42 8.81 13.58
CA GLY A 184 -15.66 7.36 13.43
C GLY A 184 -14.41 6.51 13.19
N THR A 185 -13.26 7.15 12.94
CA THR A 185 -12.03 6.55 12.38
C THR A 185 -10.97 6.14 13.41
N ILE A 186 -11.28 6.10 14.71
CA ILE A 186 -10.34 5.59 15.74
C ILE A 186 -9.96 4.12 15.48
N GLY A 187 -10.86 3.33 14.87
CA GLY A 187 -10.55 1.98 14.38
C GLY A 187 -9.49 1.97 13.27
N THR A 188 -9.54 2.95 12.35
CA THR A 188 -8.57 3.17 11.28
C THR A 188 -7.19 3.55 11.82
N LEU A 189 -7.11 4.27 12.94
CA LEU A 189 -5.84 4.60 13.61
C LEU A 189 -5.14 3.41 14.26
N ARG A 190 -5.90 2.46 14.83
CA ARG A 190 -5.31 1.20 15.30
C ARG A 190 -4.72 0.41 14.14
N ALA A 191 -5.37 0.43 12.98
CA ALA A 191 -4.84 -0.19 11.78
C ALA A 191 -3.55 0.49 11.29
N LEU A 192 -3.47 1.84 11.33
CA LEU A 192 -2.25 2.57 10.96
C LEU A 192 -1.08 2.33 11.93
N TRP A 193 -1.34 2.15 13.24
CA TRP A 193 -0.31 1.80 14.23
C TRP A 193 0.30 0.40 13.99
N ASP A 194 -0.49 -0.55 13.50
CA ASP A 194 -0.02 -1.89 13.13
C ASP A 194 0.78 -1.87 11.81
N VAL A 195 0.61 -0.85 10.96
CA VAL A 195 1.22 -0.73 9.63
C VAL A 195 2.54 0.06 9.62
N PHE A 196 2.67 1.11 10.44
CA PHE A 196 3.90 1.92 10.47
C PHE A 196 5.20 1.12 10.74
N PRO A 197 5.22 0.16 11.69
CA PRO A 197 6.43 -0.63 11.95
C PRO A 197 6.93 -1.40 10.73
N LEU A 198 6.04 -1.76 9.80
CA LEU A 198 6.34 -2.59 8.63
C LEU A 198 7.40 -1.96 7.71
N PHE A 199 7.44 -0.64 7.63
CA PHE A 199 8.34 0.10 6.74
C PHE A 199 9.73 0.35 7.34
N THR A 200 9.93 0.03 8.62
CA THR A 200 11.21 0.31 9.28
C THR A 200 12.28 -0.72 8.91
N ASN A 201 13.49 -0.26 8.57
CA ASN A 201 14.61 -1.13 8.25
C ASN A 201 15.35 -1.63 9.51
N THR A 202 14.63 -2.32 10.38
CA THR A 202 15.16 -2.80 11.68
C THR A 202 14.70 -4.22 11.95
N VAL A 203 15.31 -4.88 12.96
CA VAL A 203 14.82 -6.17 13.47
C VAL A 203 13.39 -6.06 14.00
N TRP A 204 12.99 -4.89 14.51
CA TRP A 204 11.60 -4.65 14.90
C TRP A 204 10.66 -4.62 13.71
N GLY A 205 11.04 -3.93 12.62
CA GLY A 205 10.28 -3.92 11.38
C GLY A 205 10.19 -5.30 10.73
N GLU A 206 11.29 -6.06 10.69
CA GLU A 206 11.30 -7.45 10.24
C GLU A 206 10.28 -8.30 11.02
N ASN A 207 10.32 -8.24 12.34
CA ASN A 207 9.36 -8.95 13.19
C ASN A 207 7.93 -8.44 13.01
N ALA A 208 7.72 -7.16 12.73
CA ALA A 208 6.40 -6.59 12.48
C ALA A 208 5.81 -7.17 11.18
N ASN A 209 6.59 -7.24 10.10
CA ASN A 209 6.18 -7.86 8.83
C ASN A 209 5.78 -9.33 9.04
N LEU A 210 6.63 -10.13 9.69
CA LEU A 210 6.35 -11.54 9.95
C LEU A 210 5.09 -11.74 10.80
N ASN A 211 4.93 -10.96 11.88
CA ASN A 211 3.75 -11.04 12.73
C ASN A 211 2.47 -10.59 12.01
N PHE A 212 2.57 -9.59 11.14
CA PHE A 212 1.45 -9.11 10.33
C PHE A 212 0.97 -10.20 9.37
N LEU A 213 1.88 -10.75 8.55
CA LEU A 213 1.57 -11.82 7.60
C LEU A 213 1.03 -13.07 8.31
N LYS A 214 1.62 -13.45 9.44
CA LYS A 214 1.11 -14.57 10.26
C LYS A 214 -0.30 -14.33 10.79
N LYS A 215 -0.56 -13.13 11.32
CA LYS A 215 -1.86 -12.77 11.90
C LYS A 215 -2.97 -12.67 10.85
N HIS A 216 -2.66 -12.12 9.69
CA HIS A 216 -3.65 -11.76 8.68
C HIS A 216 -3.79 -12.77 7.54
N MET A 217 -2.76 -13.58 7.28
CA MET A 217 -2.73 -14.55 6.19
C MET A 217 -2.44 -15.98 6.66
N GLY A 218 -1.95 -16.15 7.90
CA GLY A 218 -1.50 -17.46 8.37
C GLY A 218 -0.14 -17.88 7.82
N ALA A 219 0.61 -16.97 7.20
CA ALA A 219 1.96 -17.26 6.71
C ALA A 219 2.92 -17.58 7.87
N THR A 220 3.79 -18.58 7.70
CA THR A 220 4.68 -19.03 8.77
C THR A 220 6.07 -18.42 8.68
N PHE A 221 6.63 -18.31 7.46
CA PHE A 221 7.98 -17.83 7.20
C PHE A 221 8.99 -18.45 8.19
N GLU A 222 9.09 -19.77 8.20
CA GLU A 222 10.01 -20.47 9.10
C GLU A 222 11.48 -20.20 8.74
N GLU A 223 12.34 -20.04 9.74
CA GLU A 223 13.77 -19.81 9.51
C GLU A 223 14.46 -21.07 8.94
N ARG A 224 15.26 -20.87 7.90
CA ARG A 224 16.04 -21.93 7.22
C ARG A 224 17.39 -22.13 7.92
N PRO A 225 17.96 -23.36 7.88
CA PRO A 225 19.35 -23.56 8.26
C PRO A 225 20.28 -22.72 7.38
N LYS A 226 21.45 -22.35 7.92
CA LYS A 226 22.51 -21.71 7.12
C LYS A 226 23.20 -22.76 6.23
N PRO A 227 23.73 -22.35 5.06
CA PRO A 227 23.75 -20.99 4.50
C PRO A 227 22.40 -20.54 3.93
N TRP A 228 22.14 -19.23 3.96
CA TRP A 228 20.93 -18.62 3.40
C TRP A 228 21.08 -18.20 1.92
N VAL A 229 22.23 -18.49 1.32
CA VAL A 229 22.51 -18.29 -0.10
C VAL A 229 23.00 -19.64 -0.61
N SER A 230 22.33 -20.15 -1.65
CA SER A 230 22.68 -21.44 -2.23
C SER A 230 23.88 -21.31 -3.16
N GLU A 231 24.72 -22.34 -3.24
CA GLU A 231 25.75 -22.44 -4.27
C GLU A 231 25.08 -22.86 -5.59
N LEU A 232 24.93 -21.91 -6.50
CA LEU A 232 24.21 -22.10 -7.77
C LEU A 232 25.18 -22.46 -8.90
N ASN A 233 24.69 -23.27 -9.84
CA ASN A 233 25.32 -23.40 -11.15
C ASN A 233 24.46 -22.64 -12.17
N PRO A 234 24.92 -21.47 -12.68
CA PRO A 234 24.15 -20.68 -13.63
C PRO A 234 23.75 -21.46 -14.87
N ASP A 235 24.57 -22.43 -15.34
CA ASP A 235 24.28 -23.26 -16.52
C ASP A 235 22.98 -24.07 -16.43
N ASP A 236 22.50 -24.36 -15.20
CA ASP A 236 21.23 -25.07 -14.99
C ASP A 236 20.00 -24.14 -15.12
N ILE A 237 20.20 -22.82 -15.26
CA ILE A 237 19.15 -21.80 -15.38
C ILE A 237 18.89 -21.51 -16.85
N HIS A 238 17.62 -21.39 -17.24
CA HIS A 238 17.21 -21.29 -18.64
C HIS A 238 16.32 -20.07 -18.90
N SER A 239 16.24 -19.65 -20.16
CA SER A 239 15.29 -18.62 -20.60
C SER A 239 13.87 -18.99 -20.20
N GLY A 240 13.15 -18.02 -19.65
CA GLY A 240 11.78 -18.19 -19.18
C GLY A 240 11.67 -18.76 -17.76
N ASP A 241 12.75 -19.22 -17.12
CA ASP A 241 12.68 -19.61 -15.70
C ASP A 241 12.26 -18.40 -14.84
N PHE A 242 11.31 -18.62 -13.94
CA PHE A 242 10.63 -17.55 -13.21
C PHE A 242 11.28 -17.33 -11.85
N LEU A 243 11.44 -16.06 -11.47
CA LEU A 243 11.90 -15.67 -10.14
C LEU A 243 10.73 -15.08 -9.35
N VAL A 244 10.56 -15.59 -8.13
CA VAL A 244 9.65 -15.03 -7.13
C VAL A 244 10.49 -14.49 -5.99
N LEU A 245 10.23 -13.24 -5.62
CA LEU A 245 10.90 -12.55 -4.52
C LEU A 245 9.91 -12.17 -3.43
N SER A 246 10.39 -12.21 -2.19
CA SER A 246 9.70 -11.67 -1.03
C SER A 246 10.69 -10.85 -0.22
N LYS A 247 10.36 -9.61 0.09
CA LYS A 247 11.07 -8.71 1.01
C LYS A 247 10.24 -8.58 2.28
N ILE A 248 10.92 -8.44 3.42
CA ILE A 248 10.27 -8.42 4.75
C ILE A 248 10.82 -7.33 5.67
N ARG A 249 11.66 -6.43 5.15
CA ARG A 249 12.30 -5.38 5.93
C ARG A 249 12.40 -4.08 5.12
N GLY A 250 12.38 -2.95 5.82
CA GLY A 250 12.52 -1.63 5.21
C GLY A 250 11.32 -1.22 4.36
N ARG A 251 11.50 -0.16 3.57
CA ARG A 251 10.46 0.43 2.71
C ARG A 251 9.79 -0.63 1.83
N TRP A 252 10.60 -1.37 1.08
CA TRP A 252 10.12 -2.41 0.15
C TRP A 252 9.45 -3.59 0.87
N GLY A 253 10.00 -4.05 2.00
CA GLY A 253 9.34 -5.09 2.80
C GLY A 253 7.97 -4.67 3.33
N GLY A 254 7.81 -3.40 3.73
CA GLY A 254 6.51 -2.86 4.16
C GLY A 254 5.49 -2.82 3.02
N PHE A 255 5.89 -2.34 1.83
CA PHE A 255 5.02 -2.33 0.65
C PHE A 255 4.60 -3.75 0.26
N GLU A 256 5.56 -4.65 0.12
CA GLU A 256 5.27 -6.04 -0.25
C GLU A 256 4.41 -6.74 0.79
N THR A 257 4.55 -6.46 2.09
CA THR A 257 3.67 -7.07 3.11
C THR A 257 2.21 -6.66 2.94
N LEU A 258 1.95 -5.40 2.55
CA LEU A 258 0.59 -4.95 2.24
C LEU A 258 0.09 -5.55 0.93
N GLU A 259 0.94 -5.61 -0.10
CA GLU A 259 0.62 -6.26 -1.37
C GLU A 259 0.26 -7.75 -1.18
N LYS A 260 1.10 -8.49 -0.44
CA LYS A 260 0.86 -9.90 -0.05
C LYS A 260 -0.51 -10.04 0.62
N TRP A 261 -0.83 -9.12 1.53
CA TRP A 261 -2.10 -9.14 2.25
C TRP A 261 -3.32 -8.92 1.36
N VAL A 262 -3.25 -7.99 0.40
CA VAL A 262 -4.40 -7.69 -0.47
C VAL A 262 -4.54 -8.67 -1.64
N THR A 263 -3.45 -9.29 -2.10
CA THR A 263 -3.46 -10.24 -3.24
C THR A 263 -3.47 -11.70 -2.83
N GLY A 264 -3.09 -12.00 -1.58
CA GLY A 264 -2.82 -13.37 -1.13
C GLY A 264 -1.54 -13.96 -1.71
N ALA A 265 -0.74 -13.18 -2.44
CA ALA A 265 0.60 -13.59 -2.81
C ALA A 265 1.45 -13.69 -1.53
N TYR A 266 2.25 -14.73 -1.38
CA TYR A 266 3.23 -14.82 -0.29
C TYR A 266 4.59 -14.24 -0.72
N ALA A 267 4.57 -13.51 -1.82
CA ALA A 267 5.67 -12.87 -2.53
C ALA A 267 5.20 -11.48 -2.99
N GLY A 268 6.13 -10.56 -3.19
CA GLY A 268 5.81 -9.18 -3.58
C GLY A 268 6.61 -8.66 -4.78
N HIS A 269 7.48 -9.49 -5.38
CA HIS A 269 8.12 -9.12 -6.64
C HIS A 269 8.43 -10.34 -7.50
N THR A 270 8.55 -10.14 -8.81
CA THR A 270 8.85 -11.20 -9.77
C THR A 270 9.80 -10.74 -10.86
N ALA A 271 10.61 -11.66 -11.34
CA ALA A 271 11.53 -11.44 -12.45
C ALA A 271 11.60 -12.70 -13.33
N VAL A 272 12.32 -12.63 -14.45
CA VAL A 272 12.48 -13.75 -15.37
C VAL A 272 13.91 -13.83 -15.90
N PHE A 273 14.40 -15.05 -16.08
CA PHE A 273 15.69 -15.28 -16.71
C PHE A 273 15.59 -15.28 -18.23
N LEU A 274 16.61 -14.74 -18.88
CA LEU A 274 16.81 -14.80 -20.32
C LEU A 274 18.26 -15.16 -20.63
N ARG A 275 18.49 -16.02 -21.62
CA ARG A 275 19.84 -16.26 -22.17
C ARG A 275 19.99 -15.61 -23.53
N ASP A 276 21.06 -14.86 -23.73
CA ASP A 276 21.36 -14.30 -25.05
C ASP A 276 21.96 -15.35 -26.00
N SER A 277 22.24 -14.95 -27.23
CA SER A 277 22.83 -15.82 -28.26
C SER A 277 24.23 -16.31 -27.93
N ASP A 278 24.95 -15.62 -27.02
CA ASP A 278 26.28 -16.01 -26.55
C ASP A 278 26.19 -16.95 -25.34
N GLY A 279 24.98 -17.24 -24.86
CA GLY A 279 24.70 -18.05 -23.69
C GLY A 279 24.84 -17.32 -22.36
N LYS A 280 25.01 -16.00 -22.34
CA LYS A 280 25.08 -15.23 -21.08
C LYS A 280 23.69 -15.10 -20.47
N LEU A 281 23.64 -15.10 -19.14
CA LEU A 281 22.41 -15.04 -18.37
C LEU A 281 22.07 -13.59 -18.00
N TRP A 282 20.79 -13.26 -18.18
CA TRP A 282 20.21 -11.96 -17.90
C TRP A 282 18.97 -12.11 -17.03
N VAL A 283 18.66 -11.09 -16.24
CA VAL A 283 17.43 -10.98 -15.45
C VAL A 283 16.62 -9.82 -15.96
N GLY A 284 15.42 -10.10 -16.44
CA GLY A 284 14.43 -9.08 -16.78
C GLY A 284 13.46 -8.88 -15.62
N GLU A 285 13.27 -7.63 -15.20
CA GLU A 285 12.30 -7.28 -14.16
C GLU A 285 11.67 -5.91 -14.44
N SER A 286 10.48 -5.69 -13.85
CA SER A 286 9.85 -4.37 -13.81
C SER A 286 9.80 -3.91 -12.37
N GLY A 287 10.29 -2.70 -12.08
CA GLY A 287 10.36 -2.15 -10.73
C GLY A 287 11.79 -1.92 -10.25
N ASN A 288 12.73 -1.79 -11.20
CA ASN A 288 14.12 -1.48 -10.92
C ASN A 288 14.31 0.04 -10.86
N GLU A 289 14.93 0.56 -9.81
CA GLU A 289 15.14 1.99 -9.63
C GLU A 289 16.31 2.49 -10.50
N ASN A 290 16.04 3.41 -11.43
CA ASN A 290 17.07 4.00 -12.28
C ASN A 290 17.88 5.11 -11.56
N GLU A 291 18.89 5.68 -12.22
CA GLU A 291 19.73 6.76 -11.65
C GLU A 291 18.96 8.02 -11.22
N LYS A 292 17.72 8.21 -11.68
CA LYS A 292 16.84 9.33 -11.33
C LYS A 292 15.89 9.00 -10.17
N GLY A 293 15.91 7.77 -9.66
CA GLY A 293 14.97 7.31 -8.64
C GLY A 293 13.60 6.90 -9.19
N GLU A 294 13.49 6.61 -10.49
CA GLU A 294 12.25 6.16 -11.13
C GLU A 294 12.25 4.63 -11.27
N ASP A 295 11.12 3.99 -10.96
CA ASP A 295 10.94 2.55 -11.17
C ASP A 295 10.67 2.24 -12.65
N VAL A 296 11.55 1.47 -13.26
CA VAL A 296 11.52 1.12 -14.69
C VAL A 296 11.63 -0.39 -14.92
N ILE A 297 11.37 -0.79 -16.15
CA ILE A 297 11.67 -2.12 -16.66
C ILE A 297 13.15 -2.19 -17.04
N ALA A 298 13.87 -3.14 -16.47
CA ALA A 298 15.31 -3.31 -16.66
C ALA A 298 15.65 -4.74 -17.11
N ILE A 299 16.71 -4.86 -17.90
CA ILE A 299 17.33 -6.13 -18.26
C ILE A 299 18.79 -6.06 -17.80
N LEU A 300 19.10 -6.79 -16.75
CA LEU A 300 20.40 -6.71 -16.07
C LEU A 300 21.21 -7.98 -16.31
N PRO A 301 22.54 -7.90 -16.47
CA PRO A 301 23.40 -9.07 -16.39
C PRO A 301 23.17 -9.79 -15.05
N TRP A 302 23.08 -11.12 -15.08
CA TRP A 302 22.84 -11.94 -13.88
C TRP A 302 23.81 -11.60 -12.75
N GLU A 303 25.08 -11.40 -13.06
CA GLU A 303 26.16 -11.13 -12.12
C GLU A 303 25.95 -9.81 -11.39
N GLU A 304 25.48 -8.78 -12.11
CA GLU A 304 25.15 -7.47 -11.53
C GLU A 304 23.92 -7.57 -10.62
N TRP A 305 22.85 -8.19 -11.11
CA TRP A 305 21.62 -8.37 -10.35
C TRP A 305 21.86 -9.22 -9.09
N TRP A 306 22.58 -10.33 -9.23
CA TRP A 306 22.88 -11.23 -8.12
C TRP A 306 23.85 -10.63 -7.10
N GLU A 307 24.86 -9.87 -7.54
CA GLU A 307 25.73 -9.13 -6.62
C GLU A 307 24.92 -8.14 -5.78
N PHE A 308 24.00 -7.39 -6.42
CA PHE A 308 23.09 -6.48 -5.71
C PHE A 308 22.25 -7.22 -4.67
N GLU A 309 21.52 -8.26 -5.09
CA GLU A 309 20.65 -9.04 -4.20
C GLU A 309 21.43 -9.66 -3.03
N VAL A 310 22.65 -10.14 -3.26
CA VAL A 310 23.47 -10.78 -2.23
C VAL A 310 24.10 -9.78 -1.27
N THR A 311 24.53 -8.61 -1.74
CA THR A 311 25.42 -7.71 -0.98
C THR A 311 24.85 -6.34 -0.65
N LYS A 312 23.93 -5.81 -1.47
CA LYS A 312 23.41 -4.43 -1.38
C LYS A 312 21.96 -4.36 -0.95
N ASP A 313 21.12 -5.35 -1.30
CA ASP A 313 19.71 -5.36 -0.90
C ASP A 313 19.59 -5.58 0.62
N ASP A 314 19.19 -4.51 1.32
CA ASP A 314 19.02 -4.46 2.76
C ASP A 314 17.58 -4.73 3.23
N SER A 315 16.67 -5.09 2.32
CA SER A 315 15.27 -5.42 2.61
C SER A 315 15.04 -6.86 3.10
N ASN A 316 16.13 -7.63 3.27
CA ASN A 316 16.15 -9.05 3.62
C ASN A 316 15.32 -9.90 2.63
N PRO A 317 15.73 -9.98 1.35
CA PRO A 317 14.97 -10.69 0.33
C PRO A 317 15.09 -12.21 0.47
N GLN A 318 13.98 -12.89 0.23
CA GLN A 318 13.87 -14.32 -0.03
C GLN A 318 13.58 -14.50 -1.51
N ILE A 319 14.36 -15.35 -2.18
CA ILE A 319 14.32 -15.50 -3.63
C ILE A 319 14.17 -16.98 -3.97
N ALA A 320 13.16 -17.29 -4.77
CA ALA A 320 12.91 -18.62 -5.30
C ALA A 320 12.94 -18.60 -6.83
N LEU A 321 13.62 -19.61 -7.38
CA LEU A 321 13.65 -19.94 -8.79
C LEU A 321 12.64 -21.07 -9.06
N LEU A 322 11.76 -20.84 -10.00
CA LEU A 322 10.71 -21.74 -10.45
C LEU A 322 11.03 -22.14 -11.90
N PRO A 323 11.65 -23.31 -12.13
CA PRO A 323 12.01 -23.73 -13.48
C PRO A 323 10.76 -23.97 -14.32
N LEU A 324 10.77 -23.57 -15.60
CA LEU A 324 9.70 -23.94 -16.52
C LEU A 324 9.62 -25.47 -16.70
N HIS A 325 8.41 -25.99 -16.82
CA HIS A 325 8.20 -27.38 -17.17
C HIS A 325 8.84 -27.69 -18.54
N PRO A 326 9.54 -28.83 -18.72
CA PRO A 326 10.23 -29.15 -19.98
C PRO A 326 9.35 -29.04 -21.23
N ASP A 327 8.08 -29.44 -21.14
CA ASP A 327 7.14 -29.37 -22.27
C ASP A 327 6.82 -27.93 -22.68
N LEU A 328 6.76 -26.99 -21.73
CA LEU A 328 6.54 -25.58 -22.02
C LEU A 328 7.83 -24.91 -22.46
N ARG A 329 8.96 -25.27 -21.85
CA ARG A 329 10.29 -24.83 -22.29
C ARG A 329 10.54 -25.16 -23.76
N SER A 330 10.13 -26.34 -24.22
CA SER A 330 10.24 -26.73 -25.64
C SER A 330 9.41 -25.88 -26.61
N LYS A 331 8.38 -25.19 -26.10
CA LYS A 331 7.49 -24.30 -26.87
C LYS A 331 7.86 -22.83 -26.74
N PHE A 332 8.71 -22.49 -25.76
CA PHE A 332 9.08 -21.11 -25.45
C PHE A 332 9.87 -20.50 -26.61
N ASN A 333 9.29 -19.52 -27.28
CA ASN A 333 9.97 -18.79 -28.34
C ASN A 333 10.92 -17.73 -27.76
N GLU A 334 12.19 -18.10 -27.59
CA GLU A 334 13.22 -17.21 -27.04
C GLU A 334 13.41 -15.92 -27.84
N THR A 335 13.30 -15.97 -29.18
CA THR A 335 13.45 -14.77 -30.01
C THR A 335 12.31 -13.78 -29.75
N ALA A 336 11.07 -14.27 -29.66
CA ALA A 336 9.92 -13.42 -29.34
C ALA A 336 10.02 -12.85 -27.90
N ALA A 337 10.46 -13.67 -26.94
CA ALA A 337 10.69 -13.23 -25.56
C ALA A 337 11.71 -12.10 -25.49
N TRP A 338 12.85 -12.22 -26.18
CA TRP A 338 13.86 -11.17 -26.25
C TRP A 338 13.38 -9.91 -26.96
N ASN A 339 12.63 -10.05 -28.07
CA ASN A 339 12.06 -8.91 -28.76
C ASN A 339 11.10 -8.13 -27.85
N TYR A 340 10.24 -8.84 -27.11
CA TYR A 340 9.36 -8.23 -26.12
C TYR A 340 10.16 -7.54 -25.01
N ALA A 341 11.11 -8.24 -24.38
CA ALA A 341 11.92 -7.70 -23.29
C ALA A 341 12.61 -6.38 -23.71
N LYS A 342 13.32 -6.40 -24.85
CA LYS A 342 14.00 -5.21 -25.39
C LYS A 342 13.04 -4.09 -25.77
N SER A 343 11.83 -4.43 -26.21
CA SER A 343 10.82 -3.41 -26.51
C SER A 343 10.31 -2.70 -25.26
N MET A 344 10.43 -3.33 -24.08
CA MET A 344 9.95 -2.80 -22.81
C MET A 344 11.05 -2.20 -21.94
N GLU A 345 12.32 -2.49 -22.23
CA GLU A 345 13.47 -1.94 -21.52
C GLU A 345 13.42 -0.40 -21.43
N GLY A 346 13.60 0.14 -20.22
CA GLY A 346 13.55 1.57 -19.92
C GLY A 346 12.14 2.17 -19.82
N LYS A 347 11.08 1.39 -20.05
CA LYS A 347 9.70 1.86 -19.88
C LYS A 347 9.27 1.91 -18.40
N PRO A 348 8.24 2.70 -18.05
CA PRO A 348 7.79 2.85 -16.67
C PRO A 348 7.23 1.56 -16.06
N TYR A 349 7.34 1.45 -14.74
CA TYR A 349 6.62 0.45 -13.95
C TYR A 349 5.09 0.59 -14.08
N GLY A 350 4.38 -0.54 -14.10
CA GLY A 350 2.92 -0.61 -14.25
C GLY A 350 2.13 -0.22 -13.01
N TYR A 351 2.32 0.99 -12.50
CA TYR A 351 1.50 1.51 -11.40
C TYR A 351 0.01 1.58 -11.76
N HIS A 352 -0.31 1.92 -13.02
CA HIS A 352 -1.68 2.08 -13.51
C HIS A 352 -2.53 0.81 -13.46
N ASN A 353 -1.92 -0.37 -13.65
CA ASN A 353 -2.63 -1.64 -13.73
C ASN A 353 -2.53 -2.46 -12.45
N MET A 354 -1.42 -2.37 -11.71
CA MET A 354 -1.17 -3.17 -10.51
C MET A 354 -2.36 -3.17 -9.56
N ILE A 355 -2.94 -2.01 -9.28
CA ILE A 355 -4.05 -1.87 -8.32
C ILE A 355 -5.33 -2.58 -8.74
N PHE A 356 -5.60 -2.65 -10.03
CA PHE A 356 -6.83 -3.25 -10.53
C PHE A 356 -6.73 -4.77 -10.62
N SER A 357 -5.52 -5.35 -10.60
CA SER A 357 -5.30 -6.80 -10.65
C SER A 357 -5.89 -7.61 -9.49
N TRP A 358 -6.41 -6.96 -8.44
CA TRP A 358 -7.10 -7.64 -7.33
C TRP A 358 -8.46 -7.03 -7.01
N ILE A 359 -9.00 -6.15 -7.85
CA ILE A 359 -10.30 -5.47 -7.65
C ILE A 359 -11.30 -5.94 -8.72
N ASP A 360 -11.61 -7.23 -8.71
CA ASP A 360 -12.39 -7.84 -9.80
C ASP A 360 -13.88 -7.95 -9.50
N THR A 361 -14.26 -7.83 -8.22
CA THR A 361 -15.64 -8.04 -7.76
C THR A 361 -16.24 -6.78 -7.14
N ILE A 362 -17.56 -6.68 -6.99
CA ILE A 362 -18.20 -5.46 -6.43
C ILE A 362 -17.94 -5.35 -4.91
N SER A 363 -17.80 -6.49 -4.26
CA SER A 363 -17.48 -6.68 -2.85
C SER A 363 -16.33 -7.67 -2.74
N ASP A 364 -15.78 -7.92 -1.55
CA ASP A 364 -14.89 -9.08 -1.33
C ASP A 364 -13.50 -9.03 -2.04
N ASN A 365 -13.01 -7.83 -2.34
CA ASN A 365 -11.62 -7.62 -2.81
C ASN A 365 -10.67 -7.13 -1.71
N TYR A 366 -11.20 -6.62 -0.61
CA TYR A 366 -10.43 -5.88 0.38
C TYR A 366 -10.45 -6.58 1.74
N PRO A 367 -9.29 -6.82 2.36
CA PRO A 367 -9.22 -7.30 3.73
C PRO A 367 -9.94 -6.37 4.72
N PRO A 368 -10.83 -6.87 5.59
CA PRO A 368 -11.42 -6.03 6.63
C PRO A 368 -10.33 -5.40 7.54
N PRO A 369 -10.46 -4.11 7.94
CA PRO A 369 -11.59 -3.21 7.72
C PRO A 369 -11.50 -2.35 6.45
N LEU A 370 -10.60 -2.65 5.51
CA LEU A 370 -10.50 -1.93 4.24
C LEU A 370 -11.79 -2.13 3.43
N ASP A 371 -12.26 -1.06 2.82
CA ASP A 371 -13.29 -1.07 1.79
C ASP A 371 -12.90 -0.10 0.67
N ALA A 372 -13.67 -0.07 -0.42
CA ALA A 372 -13.40 0.81 -1.56
C ALA A 372 -13.30 2.29 -1.16
N HIS A 373 -13.96 2.72 -0.08
CA HIS A 373 -13.88 4.08 0.43
C HIS A 373 -12.59 4.34 1.21
N VAL A 374 -12.08 3.36 1.97
CA VAL A 374 -10.74 3.46 2.59
C VAL A 374 -9.64 3.45 1.53
N VAL A 375 -9.81 2.68 0.44
CA VAL A 375 -8.89 2.74 -0.70
C VAL A 375 -8.96 4.12 -1.36
N ALA A 376 -10.16 4.64 -1.66
CA ALA A 376 -10.35 6.00 -2.16
C ALA A 376 -9.79 7.08 -1.21
N SER A 377 -9.77 6.81 0.09
CA SER A 377 -9.20 7.68 1.14
C SER A 377 -7.68 7.75 1.06
N VAL A 378 -7.03 6.58 0.97
CA VAL A 378 -5.58 6.46 0.76
C VAL A 378 -5.21 7.06 -0.60
N MET A 379 -6.01 6.80 -1.65
CA MET A 379 -5.85 7.41 -2.97
C MET A 379 -5.90 8.94 -2.90
N THR A 380 -6.86 9.51 -2.15
CA THR A 380 -7.00 10.97 -1.99
C THR A 380 -5.81 11.60 -1.26
N VAL A 381 -5.30 10.94 -0.21
CA VAL A 381 -4.11 11.36 0.53
C VAL A 381 -2.86 11.28 -0.35
N TRP A 382 -2.65 10.15 -1.03
CA TRP A 382 -1.51 9.92 -1.92
C TRP A 382 -1.51 10.86 -3.14
N THR A 383 -2.69 11.18 -3.68
CA THR A 383 -2.88 12.14 -4.79
C THR A 383 -2.44 13.56 -4.45
N LYS A 384 -2.45 13.92 -3.18
CA LYS A 384 -1.96 15.23 -2.73
C LYS A 384 -0.46 15.23 -2.39
N LEU A 385 0.09 14.08 -1.99
CA LEU A 385 1.49 13.96 -1.60
C LEU A 385 2.43 13.76 -2.81
N GLN A 386 1.98 12.97 -3.78
CA GLN A 386 2.70 12.65 -5.01
C GLN A 386 1.73 12.74 -6.20
N PRO A 387 1.37 13.97 -6.64
CA PRO A 387 0.35 14.19 -7.66
C PRO A 387 0.69 13.55 -9.02
N GLU A 388 1.98 13.46 -9.37
CA GLU A 388 2.45 12.77 -10.58
C GLU A 388 2.21 11.26 -10.49
N TYR A 389 2.61 10.60 -9.39
CA TYR A 389 2.35 9.17 -9.17
C TYR A 389 0.86 8.84 -9.09
N ALA A 390 0.04 9.68 -8.48
CA ALA A 390 -1.38 9.39 -8.33
C ALA A 390 -2.21 9.64 -9.60
N SER A 391 -1.79 10.59 -10.45
CA SER A 391 -2.32 10.65 -11.82
C SER A 391 -2.05 9.33 -12.55
N ASN A 392 -0.87 8.75 -12.31
CA ASN A 392 -0.40 7.50 -12.90
C ASN A 392 -0.91 6.22 -12.21
N LEU A 393 -1.68 6.31 -11.11
CA LEU A 393 -2.13 5.10 -10.40
C LEU A 393 -3.60 4.76 -10.69
N TRP A 394 -4.44 5.75 -11.00
CA TRP A 394 -5.88 5.50 -11.12
C TRP A 394 -6.65 6.46 -12.04
N LYS A 395 -6.21 7.71 -12.22
CA LYS A 395 -6.99 8.69 -13.00
C LYS A 395 -7.17 8.23 -14.45
N GLU A 396 -6.08 7.91 -15.13
CA GLU A 396 -6.14 7.51 -16.52
C GLU A 396 -6.79 6.14 -16.68
N ALA A 397 -6.47 5.20 -15.79
CA ALA A 397 -7.03 3.85 -15.77
C ALA A 397 -8.56 3.85 -15.62
N LEU A 398 -9.11 4.70 -14.74
CA LEU A 398 -10.55 4.88 -14.58
C LEU A 398 -11.20 5.54 -15.79
N ASN A 399 -10.53 6.53 -16.39
CA ASN A 399 -10.98 7.15 -17.64
C ASN A 399 -11.07 6.12 -18.78
N LYS A 400 -10.06 5.24 -18.93
CA LYS A 400 -10.10 4.15 -19.93
C LYS A 400 -11.27 3.20 -19.70
N ARG A 401 -11.50 2.77 -18.45
CA ARG A 401 -12.65 1.92 -18.06
C ARG A 401 -14.00 2.57 -18.37
N LEU A 402 -14.10 3.89 -18.16
CA LEU A 402 -15.31 4.66 -18.45
C LEU A 402 -15.43 5.07 -19.93
N GLY A 403 -14.37 4.92 -20.74
CA GLY A 403 -14.31 5.43 -22.11
C GLY A 403 -14.29 6.97 -22.20
N THR A 404 -13.73 7.64 -21.18
CA THR A 404 -13.57 9.10 -21.11
C THR A 404 -12.09 9.48 -21.17
N LYS A 405 -11.79 10.78 -21.20
CA LYS A 405 -10.41 11.31 -21.11
C LYS A 405 -10.40 12.58 -20.29
N GLY A 406 -9.36 12.75 -19.47
CA GLY A 406 -9.07 14.00 -18.76
C GLY A 406 -9.92 14.29 -17.53
N LEU A 407 -10.96 13.49 -17.24
CA LEU A 407 -11.81 13.68 -16.06
C LEU A 407 -11.03 13.41 -14.77
N ASP A 408 -11.25 14.24 -13.75
CA ASP A 408 -10.78 13.97 -12.40
C ASP A 408 -11.66 12.94 -11.66
N LEU A 409 -11.23 12.47 -10.48
CA LEU A 409 -11.96 11.43 -9.76
C LEU A 409 -13.42 11.83 -9.40
N PRO A 410 -13.69 13.03 -8.86
CA PRO A 410 -15.07 13.50 -8.69
C PRO A 410 -15.90 13.49 -9.99
N GLU A 411 -15.33 13.97 -11.09
CA GLU A 411 -15.99 13.98 -12.40
C GLU A 411 -16.25 12.57 -12.93
N ILE A 412 -15.31 11.64 -12.76
CA ILE A 412 -15.47 10.21 -13.09
C ILE A 412 -16.63 9.61 -12.32
N ILE A 413 -16.72 9.88 -11.01
CA ILE A 413 -17.80 9.35 -10.17
C ILE A 413 -19.14 9.88 -10.67
N VAL A 414 -19.27 11.20 -10.86
CA VAL A 414 -20.50 11.83 -11.39
C VAL A 414 -20.88 11.30 -12.77
N GLU A 415 -19.90 11.13 -13.67
CA GLU A 415 -20.13 10.61 -15.01
C GLU A 415 -20.50 9.12 -14.99
N SER A 416 -19.92 8.33 -14.10
CA SER A 416 -20.30 6.92 -13.91
C SER A 416 -21.76 6.81 -13.44
N GLU A 417 -22.17 7.63 -12.47
CA GLU A 417 -23.55 7.66 -11.97
C GLU A 417 -24.55 8.10 -13.04
N LYS A 418 -24.21 9.11 -13.85
CA LYS A 418 -25.04 9.52 -15.02
C LYS A 418 -25.25 8.38 -16.01
N ARG A 419 -24.29 7.47 -16.14
CA ARG A 419 -24.35 6.28 -17.00
C ARG A 419 -24.96 5.06 -16.31
N GLY A 420 -25.42 5.19 -15.07
CA GLY A 420 -25.98 4.10 -14.27
C GLY A 420 -24.95 3.04 -13.86
N ILE A 421 -23.66 3.38 -13.86
CA ILE A 421 -22.56 2.52 -13.43
C ILE A 421 -22.15 2.98 -12.03
N THR A 422 -22.22 2.10 -11.04
CA THR A 422 -21.72 2.40 -9.71
C THR A 422 -20.19 2.45 -9.71
N PHE A 423 -19.58 3.23 -8.81
CA PHE A 423 -18.12 3.36 -8.77
C PHE A 423 -17.43 2.01 -8.51
N ASP A 424 -17.96 1.20 -7.60
CA ASP A 424 -17.54 -0.18 -7.37
C ASP A 424 -17.61 -1.02 -8.67
N LYS A 425 -18.68 -0.90 -9.46
CA LYS A 425 -18.79 -1.62 -10.73
C LYS A 425 -17.78 -1.14 -11.76
N LEU A 426 -17.46 0.15 -11.78
CA LEU A 426 -16.42 0.71 -12.65
C LEU A 426 -15.04 0.12 -12.34
N LEU A 427 -14.71 -0.09 -11.07
CA LEU A 427 -13.45 -0.69 -10.66
C LEU A 427 -13.29 -2.12 -11.19
N THR A 428 -14.39 -2.89 -11.29
CA THR A 428 -14.39 -4.28 -11.80
C THR A 428 -14.25 -4.44 -13.31
N VAL A 429 -14.05 -3.34 -14.06
CA VAL A 429 -13.82 -3.46 -15.51
C VAL A 429 -12.38 -3.94 -15.71
N PRO A 430 -12.18 -5.10 -16.39
CA PRO A 430 -10.84 -5.65 -16.55
C PRO A 430 -9.91 -4.69 -17.27
N GLU A 431 -8.71 -4.56 -16.73
CA GLU A 431 -7.57 -3.99 -17.42
C GLU A 431 -7.32 -4.75 -18.73
N LYS A 432 -6.77 -4.05 -19.72
CA LYS A 432 -6.46 -4.64 -21.02
C LYS A 432 -4.98 -4.56 -21.28
N ASP A 433 -4.40 -5.65 -21.73
CA ASP A 433 -2.97 -5.76 -22.00
C ASP A 433 -2.48 -4.77 -23.07
N ASN A 434 -3.40 -4.29 -23.92
CA ASN A 434 -3.11 -3.33 -24.98
C ASN A 434 -3.31 -1.86 -24.58
N TRP A 435 -3.72 -1.58 -23.35
CA TRP A 435 -3.87 -0.20 -22.88
C TRP A 435 -2.50 0.46 -22.73
N VAL A 436 -2.38 1.65 -23.30
CA VAL A 436 -1.18 2.49 -23.24
C VAL A 436 -1.56 3.78 -22.53
N TYR A 437 -0.75 4.16 -21.56
CA TYR A 437 -0.95 5.32 -20.71
C TYR A 437 -0.18 6.55 -21.23
N GLU A 438 -0.40 7.73 -20.66
CA GLU A 438 0.23 8.98 -21.09
C GLU A 438 1.76 8.94 -20.92
N ASP A 439 2.25 8.25 -19.89
CA ASP A 439 3.65 7.96 -19.64
C ASP A 439 4.20 6.79 -20.49
N GLY A 440 3.35 6.16 -21.29
CA GLY A 440 3.71 5.15 -22.28
C GLY A 440 3.17 3.76 -21.97
N GLN A 441 3.78 2.75 -22.58
CA GLN A 441 3.52 1.36 -22.24
C GLN A 441 4.20 1.04 -20.91
N SER A 442 3.49 0.40 -20.00
CA SER A 442 4.01 0.03 -18.68
C SER A 442 3.53 -1.37 -18.31
N ALA A 443 4.25 -2.03 -17.41
CA ALA A 443 3.90 -3.35 -16.91
C ALA A 443 4.36 -3.49 -15.47
N SER A 444 3.53 -4.07 -14.60
CA SER A 444 3.98 -4.49 -13.26
C SER A 444 5.01 -5.62 -13.39
N CYS A 445 5.67 -5.98 -12.30
CA CYS A 445 6.67 -7.06 -12.27
C CYS A 445 6.13 -8.37 -12.87
N VAL A 446 4.91 -8.77 -12.47
CA VAL A 446 4.29 -10.01 -12.93
C VAL A 446 3.72 -9.89 -14.34
N THR A 447 3.11 -8.76 -14.68
CA THR A 447 2.59 -8.51 -16.03
C THR A 447 3.71 -8.55 -17.06
N PHE A 448 4.90 -8.00 -16.75
CA PHE A 448 6.06 -8.06 -17.65
C PHE A 448 6.44 -9.51 -17.98
N VAL A 449 6.54 -10.38 -16.96
CA VAL A 449 6.89 -11.79 -17.16
C VAL A 449 5.80 -12.54 -17.92
N LEU A 450 4.53 -12.34 -17.56
CA LEU A 450 3.42 -13.07 -18.20
C LEU A 450 3.14 -12.57 -19.63
N MET A 451 3.35 -11.29 -19.92
CA MET A 451 3.32 -10.79 -21.31
C MET A 451 4.44 -11.41 -22.13
N MET A 452 5.65 -11.55 -21.55
CA MET A 452 6.72 -12.30 -22.21
C MET A 452 6.31 -13.75 -22.49
N TYR A 453 5.62 -14.41 -21.56
CA TYR A 453 5.09 -15.77 -21.77
C TYR A 453 4.02 -15.82 -22.87
N LYS A 454 3.17 -14.79 -22.99
CA LYS A 454 2.22 -14.65 -24.10
C LYS A 454 2.94 -14.52 -25.43
N GLU A 455 3.89 -13.59 -25.55
CA GLU A 455 4.69 -13.39 -26.76
C GLU A 455 5.54 -14.61 -27.13
N ALA A 456 6.05 -15.32 -26.11
CA ALA A 456 6.79 -16.57 -26.29
C ALA A 456 5.90 -17.78 -26.64
N GLY A 457 4.56 -17.62 -26.65
CA GLY A 457 3.60 -18.63 -27.09
C GLY A 457 3.12 -19.62 -26.02
N LEU A 458 3.39 -19.38 -24.74
CA LEU A 458 3.07 -20.34 -23.66
C LEU A 458 1.56 -20.45 -23.37
N PHE A 459 0.79 -19.40 -23.61
CA PHE A 459 -0.68 -19.42 -23.45
C PHE A 459 -1.40 -20.06 -24.64
N GLY A 460 -0.70 -20.37 -25.73
CA GLY A 460 -1.25 -21.13 -26.86
C GLY A 460 -2.56 -20.55 -27.40
N PRO A 461 -3.63 -21.36 -27.58
CA PRO A 461 -4.89 -20.90 -28.19
C PRO A 461 -5.63 -19.81 -27.40
N ILE A 462 -5.42 -19.72 -26.09
CA ILE A 462 -6.15 -18.76 -25.23
C ILE A 462 -5.42 -17.41 -25.09
N THR A 463 -4.27 -17.23 -25.74
CA THR A 463 -3.44 -16.02 -25.64
C THR A 463 -4.23 -14.71 -25.78
N ASN A 464 -5.20 -14.67 -26.70
CA ASN A 464 -6.02 -13.47 -26.96
C ASN A 464 -7.22 -13.33 -26.03
N SER A 465 -7.44 -14.27 -25.11
CA SER A 465 -8.57 -14.29 -24.18
C SER A 465 -8.12 -14.24 -22.73
N VAL A 466 -6.84 -13.98 -22.47
CA VAL A 466 -6.27 -13.81 -21.14
C VAL A 466 -5.66 -12.41 -21.08
N GLU A 467 -6.08 -11.59 -20.13
CA GLU A 467 -5.48 -10.29 -19.83
C GLU A 467 -4.50 -10.48 -18.66
N VAL A 468 -3.19 -10.55 -18.92
CA VAL A 468 -2.20 -10.79 -17.85
C VAL A 468 -1.94 -9.56 -16.99
N THR A 469 -2.50 -8.42 -17.38
CA THR A 469 -2.67 -7.23 -16.54
C THR A 469 -3.59 -7.46 -15.34
N GLU A 470 -4.44 -8.49 -15.38
CA GLU A 470 -5.34 -8.89 -14.27
C GLU A 470 -4.71 -9.94 -13.35
N PHE A 471 -3.43 -10.31 -13.57
CA PHE A 471 -2.79 -11.36 -12.77
C PHE A 471 -2.03 -10.73 -11.60
N THR A 472 -2.26 -11.26 -10.40
CA THR A 472 -1.38 -11.03 -9.26
C THR A 472 -0.17 -11.97 -9.30
N ILE A 473 0.82 -11.73 -8.45
CA ILE A 473 1.97 -12.64 -8.27
C ILE A 473 1.50 -14.05 -7.86
N LYS A 474 0.44 -14.14 -7.05
CA LYS A 474 -0.18 -15.42 -6.69
C LYS A 474 -0.63 -16.17 -7.91
N ASP A 475 -1.37 -15.50 -8.78
CA ASP A 475 -1.92 -16.14 -9.96
C ASP A 475 -0.80 -16.68 -10.86
N ALA A 476 0.28 -15.91 -11.03
CA ALA A 476 1.43 -16.34 -11.81
C ALA A 476 2.11 -17.61 -11.28
N TYR A 477 2.48 -17.67 -9.99
CA TYR A 477 3.15 -18.87 -9.47
C TYR A 477 2.21 -20.08 -9.31
N THR A 478 0.88 -19.87 -9.35
CA THR A 478 -0.09 -20.96 -9.33
C THR A 478 -0.30 -21.61 -10.70
N LEU A 479 0.04 -20.93 -11.80
CA LEU A 479 -0.02 -21.52 -13.14
C LEU A 479 0.79 -22.80 -13.17
N ASN A 480 0.27 -23.83 -13.82
CA ASN A 480 0.90 -25.14 -13.97
C ASN A 480 2.08 -25.12 -14.97
N PHE A 481 2.78 -23.99 -15.04
CA PHE A 481 3.84 -23.71 -16.00
C PHE A 481 5.21 -24.24 -15.57
N PHE A 482 5.35 -24.58 -14.31
CA PHE A 482 6.64 -24.84 -13.69
C PHE A 482 6.90 -26.33 -13.53
N GLU A 483 8.12 -26.68 -13.14
CA GLU A 483 8.50 -28.05 -12.87
C GLU A 483 7.66 -28.62 -11.70
N ASN A 484 7.09 -29.80 -11.92
CA ASN A 484 6.29 -30.53 -10.93
C ASN A 484 6.95 -31.85 -10.48
N ASN A 485 8.07 -32.23 -11.11
CA ASN A 485 8.87 -33.38 -10.76
C ASN A 485 10.18 -32.94 -10.09
N SER A 486 10.27 -33.15 -8.78
CA SER A 486 11.43 -32.79 -7.98
C SER A 486 12.73 -33.47 -8.42
N THR A 487 12.68 -34.59 -9.15
CA THR A 487 13.90 -35.26 -9.66
C THR A 487 14.53 -34.54 -10.84
N ARG A 488 13.80 -33.62 -11.48
CA ARG A 488 14.29 -32.79 -12.60
C ARG A 488 14.82 -31.42 -12.15
N LEU A 489 14.59 -31.04 -10.90
CA LEU A 489 15.17 -29.83 -10.34
C LEU A 489 16.71 -29.93 -10.32
N PRO A 490 17.42 -28.80 -10.46
CA PRO A 490 18.88 -28.79 -10.39
C PRO A 490 19.43 -29.45 -9.12
N LYS A 491 20.60 -30.09 -9.19
CA LYS A 491 21.15 -30.85 -8.05
C LYS A 491 21.43 -29.98 -6.80
N TRP A 492 21.71 -28.69 -7.01
CA TRP A 492 21.93 -27.73 -5.93
C TRP A 492 20.63 -27.28 -5.26
N CYS A 493 19.47 -27.50 -5.91
CA CYS A 493 18.17 -27.08 -5.43
C CYS A 493 17.85 -27.70 -4.06
N ASN A 494 17.56 -26.86 -3.06
CA ASN A 494 17.25 -27.26 -1.69
C ASN A 494 18.33 -28.14 -1.02
N LYS A 495 19.57 -28.20 -1.54
CA LYS A 495 20.63 -29.10 -1.05
C LYS A 495 20.94 -28.84 0.43
N ASP A 496 20.98 -27.57 0.82
CA ASP A 496 21.39 -27.12 2.15
C ASP A 496 20.20 -26.90 3.12
N ASP A 497 18.97 -27.18 2.67
CA ASP A 497 17.75 -27.05 3.49
C ASP A 497 17.28 -28.41 4.02
N THR A 498 16.72 -28.41 5.23
CA THR A 498 16.10 -29.58 5.85
C THR A 498 14.75 -29.94 5.21
N VAL A 499 14.12 -28.98 4.52
CA VAL A 499 12.85 -29.17 3.81
C VAL A 499 13.09 -29.13 2.31
N LYS A 500 12.56 -30.12 1.59
CA LYS A 500 12.60 -30.16 0.11
C LYS A 500 11.35 -29.48 -0.44
N LEU A 501 11.51 -28.25 -0.89
CA LEU A 501 10.47 -27.49 -1.59
C LEU A 501 10.27 -28.02 -3.02
N PRO A 502 9.09 -27.83 -3.63
CA PRO A 502 8.85 -28.22 -5.03
C PRO A 502 9.51 -27.27 -6.04
N PHE A 503 10.14 -26.21 -5.57
CA PHE A 503 10.91 -25.21 -6.33
C PHE A 503 12.25 -24.95 -5.62
N CYS A 504 13.10 -24.08 -6.18
CA CYS A 504 14.44 -23.85 -5.68
C CYS A 504 14.57 -22.51 -4.96
N GLN A 505 14.62 -22.52 -3.62
CA GLN A 505 14.87 -21.28 -2.88
C GLN A 505 16.37 -20.94 -2.82
N ILE A 506 16.80 -20.01 -3.66
CA ILE A 506 18.20 -19.67 -3.90
C ILE A 506 18.78 -18.68 -2.88
N LYS A 507 17.94 -17.84 -2.27
CA LYS A 507 18.34 -16.89 -1.21
C LYS A 507 17.24 -16.72 -0.15
N GLY A 508 17.66 -16.36 1.05
CA GLY A 508 16.79 -15.82 2.10
C GLY A 508 16.83 -16.62 3.39
N ARG A 509 16.71 -15.89 4.51
CA ARG A 509 16.67 -16.44 5.86
C ARG A 509 15.41 -17.26 6.14
N TYR A 510 14.29 -16.84 5.59
CA TYR A 510 12.98 -17.45 5.84
C TYR A 510 12.55 -18.28 4.66
N ARG A 511 11.92 -19.42 4.93
CA ARG A 511 11.42 -20.35 3.93
C ARG A 511 10.25 -19.73 3.19
N MET A 512 10.36 -19.68 1.87
CA MET A 512 9.26 -19.23 1.02
C MET A 512 8.18 -20.29 0.97
N GLU A 513 6.95 -19.84 1.11
CA GLU A 513 5.75 -20.63 0.91
C GLU A 513 5.06 -20.05 -0.33
N LEU A 514 4.71 -20.90 -1.30
CA LEU A 514 3.98 -20.49 -2.51
C LEU A 514 2.67 -21.30 -2.56
N PRO A 515 1.61 -20.86 -1.85
CA PRO A 515 0.36 -21.62 -1.74
C PRO A 515 -0.32 -21.85 -3.09
N GLY A 516 -0.55 -23.12 -3.45
CA GLY A 516 -1.12 -23.46 -4.76
C GLY A 516 -0.11 -23.41 -5.91
N TYR A 517 1.20 -23.36 -5.60
CA TYR A 517 2.27 -23.47 -6.58
C TYR A 517 1.99 -24.55 -7.62
N ASN A 518 2.00 -24.15 -8.89
CA ASN A 518 2.00 -25.05 -10.03
C ASN A 518 0.77 -26.00 -10.10
N THR A 519 -0.42 -25.48 -9.78
CA THR A 519 -1.66 -26.28 -9.69
C THR A 519 -2.72 -25.95 -10.74
N MET A 520 -2.64 -24.79 -11.39
CA MET A 520 -3.72 -24.23 -12.21
C MET A 520 -3.40 -24.27 -13.70
N GLU A 521 -4.19 -24.99 -14.47
CA GLU A 521 -4.16 -24.88 -15.93
C GLU A 521 -4.76 -23.52 -16.36
N PRO A 522 -4.10 -22.75 -17.24
CA PRO A 522 -4.67 -21.50 -17.74
C PRO A 522 -5.97 -21.72 -18.54
N TYR A 523 -6.91 -20.78 -18.43
CA TYR A 523 -8.16 -20.74 -19.20
C TYR A 523 -8.52 -19.31 -19.61
N ALA A 524 -9.44 -19.19 -20.57
CA ALA A 524 -9.93 -17.90 -21.04
C ALA A 524 -10.63 -17.11 -19.91
N HIS A 525 -10.36 -15.80 -19.86
CA HIS A 525 -10.89 -14.85 -18.87
C HIS A 525 -10.53 -15.18 -17.42
N MET A 526 -9.44 -15.91 -17.21
CA MET A 526 -8.89 -16.19 -15.88
C MET A 526 -8.52 -14.88 -15.17
N ASN A 527 -8.84 -14.79 -13.88
CA ASN A 527 -8.53 -13.63 -13.02
C ASN A 527 -9.27 -12.32 -13.32
N GLU A 528 -10.31 -12.31 -14.17
CA GLU A 528 -11.08 -11.08 -14.42
C GLU A 528 -12.22 -10.85 -13.40
N ARG A 529 -12.48 -11.82 -12.50
CA ARG A 529 -13.67 -11.89 -11.62
C ARG A 529 -13.39 -12.58 -10.28
N CYS A 530 -12.17 -12.45 -9.76
CA CYS A 530 -11.71 -13.15 -8.57
C CYS A 530 -11.81 -12.29 -7.30
N PRO A 531 -12.48 -12.77 -6.23
CA PRO A 531 -12.38 -12.12 -4.93
C PRO A 531 -11.00 -12.39 -4.31
N SER A 532 -10.53 -11.45 -3.48
CA SER A 532 -9.21 -11.50 -2.83
C SER A 532 -9.29 -11.31 -1.31
N LEU A 533 -10.18 -12.06 -0.65
CA LEU A 533 -10.33 -11.97 0.80
C LEU A 533 -9.38 -12.87 1.59
N PRO A 534 -8.59 -12.32 2.53
CA PRO A 534 -7.87 -13.13 3.51
C PRO A 534 -8.81 -13.82 4.51
N PRO A 535 -8.31 -14.85 5.23
CA PRO A 535 -6.98 -15.44 5.07
C PRO A 535 -6.92 -16.51 3.98
N ASP A 536 -8.07 -16.99 3.50
CA ASP A 536 -8.13 -18.18 2.64
C ASP A 536 -7.96 -17.86 1.15
N TYR A 537 -8.25 -16.62 0.71
CA TYR A 537 -8.18 -16.17 -0.68
C TYR A 537 -8.84 -17.16 -1.65
N LYS A 538 -10.09 -17.54 -1.32
CA LYS A 538 -10.85 -18.58 -2.02
C LYS A 538 -11.22 -18.11 -3.42
N ARG A 539 -10.75 -18.86 -4.43
CA ARG A 539 -11.21 -18.70 -5.82
C ARG A 539 -12.64 -19.21 -5.95
N THR A 540 -13.54 -18.36 -6.45
CA THR A 540 -14.94 -18.73 -6.74
C THR A 540 -15.06 -19.39 -8.12
N LYS A 541 -16.21 -19.99 -8.44
CA LYS A 541 -16.41 -20.57 -9.77
C LYS A 541 -16.42 -19.47 -10.84
N GLY A 542 -15.57 -19.60 -11.86
CA GLY A 542 -15.46 -18.62 -12.95
C GLY A 542 -14.58 -17.40 -12.61
N CYS A 543 -13.98 -17.43 -11.42
CA CYS A 543 -12.61 -16.97 -11.25
C CYS A 543 -11.70 -18.02 -11.89
#